data_AF-A0A6H1Z8A1-F1
#
_entry.id   AF-A0A6H1Z8A1-F1
#
_cell.length_a   1.000
_cell.length_b   1.000
_cell.length_c   1.000
_cell.angle_alpha   90.00
_cell.angle_beta   90.00
_cell.angle_gamma   90.00
#
_symmetry.space_group_name_H-M   'P 1'
#
loop_
_entity.id
_entity.type
_entity.pdbx_description
1 polymer ?
#
loop_
_entity_poly.entity_id
_entity_poly.type
_entity_poly.pdbx_seq_one_letter_code
_entity_poly.pdbx_strand_id
1 'polypeptide(L)'
;MKRKGRYFIDPIYQAEVYYLLGGTAAELREYFIKEHGQTPKFKDNTGGLEWMAEDKKGMRFYVWLEKFNQNNLVHEIKHLTNDVLNEIGIPPCEQTEEAYAYLQEFYFRTLMDLTHKMRK
;
A
#
# COMPACT_ATOMS: atom_id res chain seq x y z
N MET A 1 10.37 -9.95 -14.49
CA MET A 1 9.27 -9.24 -15.20
C MET A 1 9.22 -7.85 -14.60
N LYS A 2 9.22 -6.76 -15.39
CA LYS A 2 9.36 -5.38 -14.87
C LYS A 2 8.11 -4.97 -14.07
N ARG A 3 8.23 -4.86 -12.74
CA ARG A 3 7.21 -4.27 -11.87
C ARG A 3 6.90 -2.83 -12.30
N LYS A 4 5.62 -2.45 -12.36
CA LYS A 4 5.19 -1.07 -12.60
C LYS A 4 4.90 -0.42 -11.24
N GLY A 5 5.42 0.79 -11.04
CA GLY A 5 5.23 1.56 -9.81
C GLY A 5 4.59 2.90 -10.10
N ARG A 6 3.64 3.29 -9.26
CA ARG A 6 3.05 4.63 -9.20
C ARG A 6 3.01 5.07 -7.74
N TYR A 7 2.96 6.37 -7.49
CA TYR A 7 2.71 6.88 -6.15
C TYR A 7 1.74 8.05 -6.22
N PHE A 8 1.11 8.35 -5.09
CA PHE A 8 0.31 9.54 -4.86
C PHE A 8 0.48 10.01 -3.42
N ILE A 9 0.10 11.26 -3.17
CA ILE A 9 0.05 11.83 -1.82
C ILE A 9 -1.43 11.88 -1.44
N ASP A 10 -1.76 11.29 -0.31
CA ASP A 10 -3.09 11.40 0.29
C ASP A 10 -3.40 12.88 0.57
N PRO A 11 -4.48 13.46 0.00
CA PRO A 11 -4.76 14.88 0.16
C PRO A 11 -5.22 15.25 1.57
N ILE A 12 -5.71 14.29 2.37
CA ILE A 12 -6.24 14.51 3.71
C ILE A 12 -5.12 14.32 4.73
N TYR A 13 -4.48 13.15 4.71
CA TYR A 13 -3.51 12.75 5.73
C TYR A 13 -2.05 12.94 5.31
N GLN A 14 -1.81 13.43 4.09
CA GLN A 14 -0.48 13.71 3.53
C GLN A 14 0.45 12.49 3.52
N ALA A 15 -0.12 11.28 3.57
CA ALA A 15 0.59 10.02 3.45
C ALA A 15 1.12 9.81 2.02
N GLU A 16 2.42 9.49 1.88
CA GLU A 16 2.99 9.05 0.61
C GLU A 16 2.67 7.56 0.38
N VAL A 17 1.80 7.28 -0.59
CA VAL A 17 1.37 5.90 -0.91
C VAL A 17 1.95 5.46 -2.25
N TYR A 18 2.71 4.38 -2.23
CA TYR A 18 3.34 3.75 -3.38
C TYR A 18 2.58 2.48 -3.75
N TYR A 19 2.05 2.45 -4.97
CA TYR A 19 1.36 1.29 -5.51
C TYR A 19 2.25 0.55 -6.52
N LEU A 20 2.48 -0.72 -6.23
CA LEU A 20 3.37 -1.60 -6.97
C LEU A 20 2.55 -2.77 -7.55
N LEU A 21 2.60 -2.94 -8.86
CA LEU A 21 1.90 -4.04 -9.54
C LEU A 21 2.88 -4.90 -10.34
N GLY A 22 2.78 -6.21 -10.15
CA GLY A 22 3.67 -7.18 -10.80
C GLY A 22 4.92 -7.48 -9.98
N GLY A 23 5.78 -8.31 -10.58
CA GLY A 23 6.97 -8.84 -9.92
C GLY A 23 6.63 -9.91 -8.87
N THR A 24 7.61 -10.72 -8.52
CA THR A 24 7.50 -11.80 -7.53
C THR A 24 7.76 -11.28 -6.11
N ALA A 25 7.35 -12.07 -5.10
CA ALA A 25 7.72 -11.88 -3.70
C ALA A 25 9.25 -11.67 -3.50
N ALA A 26 10.08 -12.41 -4.25
CA ALA A 26 11.54 -12.26 -4.22
C ALA A 26 12.00 -10.91 -4.80
N GLU A 27 11.51 -10.53 -5.98
CA GLU A 27 11.82 -9.22 -6.61
C GLU A 27 11.37 -8.05 -5.71
N LEU A 28 10.26 -8.19 -4.99
CA LEU A 28 9.78 -7.20 -4.02
C LEU A 28 10.72 -7.08 -2.82
N ARG A 29 11.18 -8.20 -2.28
CA ARG A 29 12.12 -8.24 -1.14
C ARG A 29 13.44 -7.56 -1.51
N GLU A 30 13.99 -7.89 -2.68
CA GLU A 30 15.20 -7.25 -3.20
C GLU A 30 15.04 -5.73 -3.35
N TYR A 31 13.89 -5.29 -3.85
CA TYR A 31 13.60 -3.86 -3.95
C TYR A 31 13.62 -3.17 -2.59
N PHE A 32 12.95 -3.72 -1.58
CA PHE A 32 12.90 -3.07 -0.27
C PHE A 32 14.25 -3.07 0.45
N ILE A 33 15.05 -4.13 0.28
CA ILE A 33 16.44 -4.15 0.74
C ILE A 33 17.25 -3.04 0.07
N LYS A 34 17.08 -2.86 -1.25
CA LYS A 34 17.82 -1.84 -2.00
C LYS A 34 17.39 -0.42 -1.64
N GLU A 35 16.09 -0.15 -1.55
CA GLU A 35 15.58 1.21 -1.34
C GLU A 35 15.64 1.66 0.12
N HIS A 36 15.42 0.74 1.06
CA HIS A 36 15.27 1.07 2.49
C HIS A 36 16.30 0.39 3.39
N GLY A 37 17.09 -0.56 2.87
CA GLY A 37 17.99 -1.38 3.70
C GLY A 37 17.24 -2.35 4.61
N GLN A 38 15.94 -2.60 4.34
CA GLN A 38 15.07 -3.39 5.19
C GLN A 38 14.48 -4.57 4.42
N THR A 39 14.33 -5.69 5.13
CA THR A 39 13.69 -6.90 4.59
C THR A 39 12.28 -7.01 5.18
N PRO A 40 11.21 -6.82 4.38
CA PRO A 40 9.87 -6.96 4.89
C PRO A 40 9.59 -8.44 5.20
N LYS A 41 8.81 -8.67 6.26
CA LYS A 41 8.51 -10.01 6.78
C LYS A 41 7.21 -10.54 6.17
N PHE A 42 7.29 -11.17 5.01
CA PHE A 42 6.16 -11.89 4.38
C PHE A 42 6.61 -13.25 3.83
N LYS A 43 5.63 -14.14 3.63
CA LYS A 43 5.86 -15.49 3.08
C LYS A 43 6.05 -15.41 1.56
N ASP A 44 6.84 -16.31 0.99
CA ASP A 44 7.13 -16.27 -0.45
C ASP A 44 5.90 -16.57 -1.34
N ASN A 45 4.82 -17.11 -0.77
CA ASN A 45 3.55 -17.35 -1.46
C ASN A 45 2.52 -16.21 -1.27
N THR A 46 2.93 -15.08 -0.71
CA THR A 46 2.08 -13.91 -0.53
C THR A 46 1.82 -13.21 -1.86
N GLY A 47 0.55 -13.05 -2.25
CA GLY A 47 0.13 -12.41 -3.50
C GLY A 47 -0.23 -10.92 -3.39
N GLY A 48 -0.15 -10.35 -2.19
CA GLY A 48 -0.41 -8.95 -1.88
C GLY A 48 0.26 -8.54 -0.58
N LEU A 49 0.73 -7.31 -0.48
CA LEU A 49 1.41 -6.79 0.70
C LEU A 49 1.13 -5.31 0.87
N GLU A 50 0.62 -4.95 2.03
CA GLU A 50 0.81 -3.64 2.63
C GLU A 50 2.11 -3.62 3.45
N TRP A 51 2.89 -2.55 3.33
CA TRP A 51 4.05 -2.34 4.19
C TRP A 51 4.35 -0.86 4.41
N MET A 52 4.46 -0.47 5.68
CA MET A 52 4.99 0.82 6.10
C MET A 52 6.52 0.78 6.22
N ALA A 53 7.19 1.68 5.50
CA ALA A 53 8.63 1.89 5.58
C ALA A 53 8.93 3.26 6.22
N GLU A 54 9.66 3.25 7.33
CA GLU A 54 10.19 4.46 7.94
C GLU A 54 11.72 4.50 7.76
N ASP A 55 12.21 5.49 7.02
CA ASP A 55 13.63 5.70 6.78
C ASP A 55 14.02 7.19 6.80
N LYS A 56 15.28 7.51 6.48
CA LYS A 56 15.82 8.88 6.48
C LYS A 56 15.06 9.85 5.56
N LYS A 57 14.25 9.36 4.64
CA LYS A 57 13.45 10.14 3.70
C LYS A 57 11.98 10.28 4.16
N GLY A 58 11.67 9.87 5.38
CA GLY A 58 10.34 9.93 5.96
C GLY A 58 9.57 8.61 5.85
N MET A 59 8.32 8.65 6.30
CA MET A 59 7.42 7.51 6.29
C MET A 59 6.74 7.36 4.93
N ARG A 60 6.71 6.12 4.43
CA ARG A 60 6.06 5.75 3.17
C ARG A 60 5.24 4.49 3.34
N PHE A 61 4.08 4.46 2.71
CA PHE A 61 3.21 3.30 2.68
C PHE A 61 3.30 2.63 1.32
N TYR A 62 3.45 1.32 1.30
CA TYR A 62 3.52 0.52 0.09
C TYR A 62 2.31 -0.40 0.03
N VAL A 63 1.65 -0.43 -1.12
CA VAL A 63 0.69 -1.48 -1.49
C VAL A 63 1.25 -2.20 -2.71
N TRP A 64 1.48 -3.50 -2.57
CA TRP A 64 1.97 -4.35 -3.65
C TRP A 64 0.99 -5.47 -3.96
N LEU A 65 0.82 -5.79 -5.23
CA LEU A 65 0.13 -6.98 -5.71
C LEU A 65 0.98 -7.70 -6.77
N GLU A 66 1.21 -9.01 -6.60
CA GLU A 66 1.95 -9.81 -7.59
C GLU A 66 1.20 -9.83 -8.94
N LYS A 67 -0.12 -10.01 -8.86
CA LYS A 67 -1.05 -9.89 -9.99
C LYS A 67 -2.29 -9.16 -9.50
N PHE A 68 -2.91 -8.40 -10.39
CA PHE A 68 -4.14 -7.70 -10.02
C PHE A 68 -5.22 -8.71 -9.63
N ASN A 69 -5.67 -8.58 -8.39
CA ASN A 69 -6.80 -9.31 -7.84
C ASN A 69 -7.55 -8.31 -6.95
N GLN A 70 -8.82 -8.07 -7.26
CA GLN A 70 -9.62 -7.07 -6.56
C GLN A 70 -9.80 -7.42 -5.07
N ASN A 71 -9.88 -8.70 -4.70
CA ASN A 71 -10.00 -9.11 -3.31
C ASN A 71 -8.71 -8.82 -2.54
N ASN A 72 -7.54 -9.10 -3.13
CA ASN A 72 -6.27 -8.73 -2.52
C ASN A 72 -6.14 -7.21 -2.43
N LEU A 73 -6.55 -6.46 -3.45
CA LEU A 73 -6.49 -4.99 -3.40
C LEU A 73 -7.31 -4.44 -2.22
N VAL A 74 -8.55 -4.90 -2.05
CA VAL A 74 -9.40 -4.49 -0.92
C VAL A 74 -8.77 -4.91 0.41
N HIS A 75 -8.17 -6.10 0.49
CA HIS A 75 -7.46 -6.56 1.68
C HIS A 75 -6.28 -5.65 2.06
N GLU A 76 -5.42 -5.30 1.10
CA GLU A 76 -4.28 -4.41 1.37
C GLU A 76 -4.73 -2.97 1.65
N ILE A 77 -5.82 -2.50 1.05
CA ILE A 77 -6.41 -1.19 1.38
C ILE A 77 -6.87 -1.14 2.84
N LYS A 78 -7.44 -2.22 3.37
CA LYS A 78 -7.81 -2.29 4.79
C LYS A 78 -6.58 -2.09 5.68
N HIS A 79 -5.47 -2.76 5.39
CA HIS A 79 -4.23 -2.59 6.16
C HIS A 79 -3.66 -1.17 5.99
N LEU A 80 -3.64 -0.65 4.77
CA LEU A 80 -3.14 0.70 4.49
C LEU A 80 -3.92 1.76 5.27
N THR A 81 -5.25 1.63 5.29
CA THR A 81 -6.14 2.52 6.04
C THR A 81 -5.84 2.45 7.54
N ASN A 82 -5.67 1.24 8.07
CA ASN A 82 -5.32 1.05 9.48
C ASN A 82 -4.01 1.75 9.81
N ASP A 83 -2.98 1.55 9.00
CA ASP A 83 -1.65 2.08 9.29
C ASP A 83 -1.61 3.61 9.18
N VAL A 84 -2.22 4.19 8.13
CA VAL A 84 -2.30 5.65 7.96
C VAL A 84 -3.07 6.32 9.09
N LEU A 85 -4.22 5.79 9.49
CA LEU A 85 -5.03 6.40 10.55
C LEU A 85 -4.41 6.19 11.95
N ASN A 86 -3.84 5.01 12.21
CA ASN A 86 -3.16 4.77 13.49
C ASN A 86 -1.95 5.68 13.68
N GLU A 87 -1.18 5.95 12.62
CA GLU A 87 -0.01 6.81 12.70
C GLU A 87 -0.35 8.23 13.14
N ILE A 88 -1.51 8.75 12.73
CA ILE A 88 -1.99 10.08 13.13
C ILE A 88 -2.84 10.06 14.42
N GLY A 89 -2.87 8.93 15.12
CA GLY A 89 -3.55 8.79 16.40
C GLY A 89 -5.07 8.61 16.30
N ILE A 90 -5.58 8.12 15.16
CA ILE A 90 -6.99 7.78 14.95
C ILE A 90 -7.14 6.26 15.03
N PRO A 91 -7.49 5.68 16.20
CA PRO A 91 -7.64 4.23 16.34
C PRO A 91 -8.95 3.73 15.72
N PRO A 92 -9.08 2.43 15.44
CA PRO A 92 -10.33 1.85 14.95
C PRO A 92 -11.35 1.70 16.09
N CYS A 93 -12.35 2.56 16.11
CA CYS A 93 -13.47 2.51 17.06
C CYS A 93 -14.77 3.02 16.41
N GLU A 94 -15.89 2.92 17.12
CA GLU A 94 -17.20 3.36 16.61
C GLU A 94 -17.20 4.84 16.19
N GLN A 95 -16.48 5.71 16.92
CA GLN A 95 -16.41 7.14 16.64
C GLN A 95 -15.58 7.48 15.39
N THR A 96 -14.72 6.57 14.96
CA THR A 96 -13.80 6.79 13.83
C THR A 96 -14.19 5.96 12.60
N GLU A 97 -15.21 5.11 12.69
CA GLU A 97 -15.66 4.21 11.63
C GLU A 97 -15.86 4.94 10.29
N GLU A 98 -16.51 6.09 10.32
CA GLU A 98 -16.75 6.90 9.12
C GLU A 98 -15.45 7.43 8.48
N ALA A 99 -14.44 7.79 9.28
CA ALA A 99 -13.12 8.19 8.78
C ALA A 99 -12.41 7.00 8.08
N TYR A 100 -12.52 5.80 8.63
CA TYR A 100 -12.04 4.57 8.00
C TYR A 100 -12.76 4.30 6.68
N ALA A 101 -14.09 4.40 6.66
CA ALA A 101 -14.90 4.14 5.47
C ALA A 101 -14.54 5.10 4.32
N TYR A 102 -14.44 6.40 4.60
CA TYR A 102 -14.08 7.39 3.59
C TYR A 102 -12.67 7.19 3.06
N LEU A 103 -11.71 6.88 3.93
CA LEU A 103 -10.34 6.67 3.50
C LEU A 103 -10.21 5.39 2.65
N GLN A 104 -10.90 4.31 3.03
CA GLN A 104 -10.95 3.08 2.25
C GLN A 104 -11.57 3.30 0.87
N GLU A 105 -12.67 4.06 0.80
CA GLU A 105 -13.30 4.41 -0.47
C GLU A 105 -12.34 5.20 -1.37
N PHE A 106 -11.68 6.22 -0.81
CA PHE A 106 -10.70 7.03 -1.53
C PHE A 106 -9.54 6.19 -2.08
N TYR A 107 -8.92 5.34 -1.24
CA TYR A 107 -7.85 4.46 -1.68
C TYR A 107 -8.31 3.45 -2.71
N PHE A 108 -9.50 2.86 -2.55
CA PHE A 108 -10.03 1.94 -3.54
C PHE A 108 -10.18 2.59 -4.92
N ARG A 109 -10.84 3.75 -4.99
CA ARG A 109 -11.01 4.51 -6.24
C ARG A 109 -9.66 4.86 -6.88
N THR A 110 -8.72 5.34 -6.07
CA THR A 110 -7.39 5.79 -6.52
C THR A 110 -6.54 4.63 -7.04
N LEU A 111 -6.45 3.54 -6.29
CA LEU A 111 -5.64 2.37 -6.67
C LEU A 111 -6.26 1.61 -7.86
N MET A 112 -7.59 1.60 -7.98
CA MET A 112 -8.27 1.07 -9.17
C MET A 112 -7.94 1.87 -10.44
N ASP A 113 -7.96 3.20 -10.38
CA ASP A 113 -7.57 4.06 -11.52
C ASP A 113 -6.09 3.86 -11.89
N LEU A 114 -5.18 3.82 -10.89
CA LEU A 114 -3.77 3.52 -11.13
C LEU A 114 -3.57 2.13 -11.75
N THR A 115 -4.32 1.12 -11.28
CA THR A 115 -4.30 -0.23 -11.87
C THR A 115 -4.67 -0.18 -13.35
N HIS A 116 -5.75 0.51 -13.71
CA HIS A 116 -6.17 0.65 -15.09
C HIS A 116 -5.09 1.30 -15.96
N LYS A 117 -4.48 2.38 -15.47
CA LYS A 117 -3.38 3.08 -16.14
C LYS A 117 -2.13 2.22 -16.31
N MET A 118 -1.85 1.30 -15.38
CA MET A 118 -0.70 0.39 -15.45
C MET A 118 -0.94 -0.85 -16.30
N ARG A 119 -2.20 -1.21 -16.57
CA ARG A 119 -2.55 -2.36 -17.42
C ARG A 119 -2.60 -2.01 -18.92
N LYS A 120 -2.72 -0.72 -19.24
CA LYS A 120 -2.46 -0.18 -20.57
C LYS A 120 -0.96 -0.14 -20.86
#